data_AF-A0A2V9Z913-F1
#
_entry.id   AF-A0A2V9Z913-F1
#
_cell.length_a   1.000
_cell.length_b   1.000
_cell.length_c   1.000
_cell.angle_alpha   90.00
_cell.angle_beta   90.00
_cell.angle_gamma   90.00
#
_symmetry.space_group_name_H-M   'P 1'
#
loop_
_entity.id
_entity.type
_entity.pdbx_description
1 polymer ?
#
loop_
_entity_poly.entity_id
_entity_poly.type
_entity_poly.pdbx_seq_one_letter_code
_entity_poly.pdbx_strand_id
1 'polypeptide(L)'
;MRDSGIGSSRTAMRIGILRAPAFTIIAILLLEVVGSGQQAQPAALPSATVRVDVTPNHIINSFDPDSALGSSIDVLSHRDIDYVYSPHIIQEALSAGWGPITYRNNTELRMAAWHWTENGTWSDAAHRSGYFIGSTELKEPTRYILAYALPHRGFATSGDRPLGGPNLTYWKSNPYLTSKFTGESDALHPQWVVVDLKSEKPVNALRIAWASPYATTYRVEYWVGADALDFDFGPKGEWKPFSSGAVKNAVGGLVTLKLSDAPVSTRFLRILMTDSSNTCDEHGSEDVRNCVGYAIHQIEVGTTNASGNFVEVAKPATEPLTTYCVSSIDPWHSAEDVDDSGFYQHSGFDLFFTSGLTNNLPAMIPVTMLYGTPDDAAAQIAYIEKRGYRIGYIEMGEEPDGKHALPEDYGALYIQWATALHKMDPNLKLGGPIFEGVNEDIHVWPDAQGRTSWMGRFVDYLKTHGHLSDLAFVSFEHYPFEPCTITW
;
A
#
# COMPACT_ATOMS: atom_id res chain seq x y z
N MET A 1 -4.10 -41.59 10.48
CA MET A 1 -4.31 -42.97 10.01
C MET A 1 -5.43 -42.92 8.98
N ARG A 2 -5.15 -43.37 7.74
CA ARG A 2 -5.96 -43.36 6.50
C ARG A 2 -5.99 -42.06 5.66
N ASP A 3 -5.08 -42.06 4.70
CA ASP A 3 -5.16 -41.43 3.38
C ASP A 3 -6.22 -42.07 2.47
N SER A 4 -6.78 -41.25 1.57
CA SER A 4 -7.28 -41.59 0.22
C SER A 4 -7.81 -40.29 -0.42
N GLY A 5 -7.48 -39.82 -1.61
CA GLY A 5 -6.68 -40.32 -2.72
C GLY A 5 -7.19 -39.73 -4.05
N ILE A 6 -6.28 -39.11 -4.81
CA ILE A 6 -6.11 -39.18 -6.28
C ILE A 6 -7.19 -38.56 -7.22
N GLY A 7 -6.73 -37.69 -8.15
CA GLY A 7 -7.01 -37.90 -9.58
C GLY A 7 -6.94 -36.71 -10.55
N SER A 8 -5.96 -36.75 -11.49
CA SER A 8 -6.02 -36.39 -12.94
C SER A 8 -4.78 -35.60 -13.43
N SER A 9 -3.77 -36.22 -14.10
CA SER A 9 -3.63 -36.53 -15.55
C SER A 9 -3.27 -35.30 -16.41
N ARG A 10 -2.33 -35.23 -17.37
CA ARG A 10 -1.30 -36.03 -18.13
C ARG A 10 -0.49 -34.94 -18.90
N THR A 11 0.76 -35.02 -19.38
CA THR A 11 1.31 -35.89 -20.45
C THR A 11 2.73 -35.40 -20.77
N ALA A 12 3.70 -36.30 -21.00
CA ALA A 12 4.75 -36.25 -22.06
C ALA A 12 5.75 -37.40 -21.79
N MET A 13 5.61 -38.54 -22.46
CA MET A 13 6.24 -38.94 -23.73
C MET A 13 7.72 -39.34 -23.59
N ARG A 14 7.95 -40.65 -23.81
CA ARG A 14 9.21 -41.39 -23.75
C ARG A 14 10.04 -41.22 -25.02
N ILE A 15 11.38 -41.23 -24.89
CA ILE A 15 12.30 -41.98 -25.77
C ILE A 15 13.38 -42.57 -24.87
N GLY A 16 13.61 -43.89 -24.97
CA GLY A 16 14.58 -44.63 -24.15
C GLY A 16 15.88 -44.92 -24.88
N ILE A 17 16.81 -45.59 -24.17
CA ILE A 17 17.57 -46.78 -24.62
C ILE A 17 18.35 -47.34 -23.42
N LEU A 18 18.48 -48.67 -23.41
CA LEU A 18 18.99 -49.57 -22.38
C LEU A 18 20.46 -49.34 -21.96
N ARG A 19 20.80 -49.69 -20.71
CA ARG A 19 21.67 -50.84 -20.35
C ARG A 19 21.79 -51.04 -18.82
N ALA A 20 21.85 -52.31 -18.43
CA ALA A 20 21.94 -52.84 -17.06
C ALA A 20 23.43 -52.93 -16.60
N PRO A 21 23.74 -53.40 -15.36
CA PRO A 21 24.66 -52.71 -14.45
C PRO A 21 26.04 -53.38 -14.33
N ALA A 22 27.02 -52.62 -13.86
CA ALA A 22 28.26 -53.16 -13.30
C ALA A 22 28.59 -52.42 -12.01
N PHE A 23 28.56 -53.15 -10.90
CA PHE A 23 29.12 -52.72 -9.62
C PHE A 23 30.62 -52.50 -9.78
N THR A 24 31.13 -51.39 -9.29
CA THR A 24 32.57 -51.23 -8.99
C THR A 24 32.70 -50.50 -7.68
N ILE A 25 33.29 -51.21 -6.73
CA ILE A 25 33.73 -50.73 -5.42
C ILE A 25 34.83 -49.70 -5.67
N ILE A 26 34.65 -48.46 -5.18
CA ILE A 26 35.74 -47.50 -5.03
C ILE A 26 35.90 -47.23 -3.54
N ALA A 27 37.05 -47.67 -3.03
CA ALA A 27 37.54 -47.38 -1.70
C ALA A 27 37.77 -45.87 -1.54
N ILE A 28 37.17 -45.27 -0.51
CA ILE A 28 37.48 -43.90 -0.11
C ILE A 28 38.74 -43.97 0.75
N LEU A 29 39.85 -43.50 0.18
CA LEU A 29 41.07 -43.16 0.91
C LEU A 29 40.75 -41.99 1.86
N LEU A 30 40.90 -42.23 3.16
CA LEU A 30 41.11 -41.19 4.16
C LEU A 30 42.51 -40.61 3.95
N LEU A 31 42.58 -39.43 3.35
CA LEU A 31 43.75 -38.57 3.37
C LEU A 31 43.61 -37.61 4.55
N GLU A 32 44.32 -37.90 5.63
CA GLU A 32 44.59 -36.96 6.71
C GLU A 32 45.45 -35.82 6.16
N VAL A 33 44.81 -34.72 5.79
CA VAL A 33 45.49 -33.44 5.62
C VAL A 33 45.62 -32.84 7.02
N VAL A 34 46.79 -33.04 7.63
CA VAL A 34 47.25 -32.21 8.76
C VAL A 34 47.58 -30.84 8.18
N GLY A 35 46.54 -30.07 7.87
CA GLY A 35 46.62 -28.65 7.61
C GLY A 35 46.58 -27.96 8.96
N SER A 36 47.66 -27.28 9.32
CA SER A 36 47.70 -26.31 10.42
C SER A 36 46.77 -25.14 10.09
N GLY A 37 45.47 -25.36 10.22
CA GLY A 37 44.47 -24.31 10.29
C GLY A 37 44.63 -23.64 11.64
N GLN A 38 45.22 -22.45 11.67
CA GLN A 38 44.93 -21.51 12.74
C GLN A 38 43.41 -21.40 12.79
N GLN A 39 42.80 -21.92 13.86
CA GLN A 39 41.47 -21.47 14.27
C GLN A 39 41.60 -19.95 14.38
N ALA A 40 41.01 -19.23 13.42
CA ALA A 40 40.77 -17.82 13.58
C ALA A 40 39.94 -17.70 14.86
N GLN A 41 40.56 -17.19 15.93
CA GLN A 41 39.81 -16.72 17.08
C GLN A 41 38.71 -15.81 16.53
N PRO A 42 37.45 -15.93 16.99
CA PRO A 42 36.45 -14.93 16.67
C PRO A 42 37.07 -13.59 17.02
N ALA A 43 37.20 -12.70 16.03
CA ALA A 43 37.68 -11.35 16.30
C ALA A 43 36.81 -10.80 17.41
N ALA A 44 37.42 -10.47 18.56
CA ALA A 44 36.70 -9.85 19.65
C ALA A 44 35.99 -8.62 19.10
N LEU A 45 34.65 -8.64 19.12
CA LEU A 45 33.86 -7.48 18.71
C LEU A 45 34.43 -6.26 19.45
N PRO A 46 34.69 -5.14 18.77
CA PRO A 46 35.23 -3.97 19.42
C PRO A 46 34.30 -3.62 20.59
N SER A 47 34.86 -3.55 21.80
CA SER A 47 34.07 -3.13 22.96
C SER A 47 33.69 -1.66 22.75
N ALA A 48 32.45 -1.42 22.34
CA ALA A 48 31.90 -0.08 22.33
C ALA A 48 31.72 0.33 23.80
N THR A 49 32.43 1.37 24.22
CA THR A 49 32.16 1.99 25.54
C THR A 49 30.97 2.93 25.38
N VAL A 50 29.78 2.47 25.77
CA VAL A 50 28.61 3.35 25.91
C VAL A 50 28.80 4.17 27.18
N ARG A 51 28.92 5.49 27.05
CA ARG A 51 28.90 6.43 28.19
C ARG A 51 27.48 6.95 28.33
N VAL A 52 26.76 6.47 29.34
CA VAL A 52 25.45 7.00 29.71
C VAL A 52 25.68 8.15 30.70
N ASP A 53 25.33 9.37 30.29
CA ASP A 53 25.38 10.53 31.17
C ASP A 53 24.13 10.58 32.05
N VAL A 54 24.29 10.24 33.32
CA VAL A 54 23.22 10.27 34.33
C VAL A 54 23.29 11.51 35.21
N THR A 55 24.10 12.51 34.84
CA THR A 55 24.24 13.76 35.60
C THR A 55 22.93 14.55 35.51
N PRO A 56 22.20 14.80 36.62
CA PRO A 56 20.89 15.46 36.56
C PRO A 56 20.91 16.83 35.87
N ASN A 57 22.03 17.56 35.95
CA ASN A 57 22.20 18.86 35.32
C ASN A 57 22.40 18.80 33.79
N HIS A 58 22.61 17.60 33.23
CA HIS A 58 22.74 17.38 31.78
C HIS A 58 21.46 16.83 31.16
N ILE A 59 20.38 16.67 31.95
CA ILE A 59 19.07 16.28 31.44
C ILE A 59 18.56 17.37 30.50
N ILE A 60 18.49 17.05 29.21
CA ILE A 60 17.91 17.92 28.17
C ILE A 60 16.43 17.62 27.94
N ASN A 61 15.97 16.41 28.27
CA ASN A 61 14.59 15.98 28.18
C ASN A 61 14.35 14.77 29.10
N SER A 62 13.10 14.51 29.46
CA SER A 62 12.69 13.37 30.29
C SER A 62 11.40 12.76 29.76
N PHE A 63 11.29 11.44 29.80
CA PHE A 63 10.07 10.73 29.47
C PHE A 63 9.79 9.65 30.52
N ASP A 64 8.53 9.24 30.62
CA ASP A 64 8.12 8.08 31.39
C ASP A 64 8.23 6.82 30.51
N PRO A 65 9.15 5.88 30.80
CA PRO A 65 9.34 4.70 29.97
C PRO A 65 8.08 3.84 29.87
N ASP A 66 7.25 3.81 30.90
CA ASP A 66 6.00 3.03 30.92
C ASP A 66 4.95 3.60 29.95
N SER A 67 5.12 4.86 29.52
CA SER A 67 4.25 5.54 28.56
C SER A 67 4.90 5.74 27.18
N ALA A 68 6.23 5.69 27.10
CA ALA A 68 6.99 5.98 25.88
C ALA A 68 7.48 4.73 25.15
N LEU A 69 7.64 3.61 25.87
CA LEU A 69 8.09 2.34 25.31
C LEU A 69 6.92 1.37 25.27
N GLY A 70 6.49 1.04 24.06
CA GLY A 70 5.32 0.21 23.81
C GLY A 70 5.64 -1.08 23.06
N SER A 71 4.58 -1.81 22.75
CA SER A 71 4.59 -2.92 21.79
C SER A 71 3.60 -2.61 20.67
N SER A 72 3.56 -3.45 19.63
CA SER A 72 2.56 -3.35 18.58
C SER A 72 1.67 -4.59 18.52
N ILE A 73 0.53 -4.45 17.86
CA ILE A 73 -0.25 -5.57 17.32
C ILE A 73 -0.41 -5.38 15.82
N ASP A 74 -0.22 -6.47 15.09
CA ASP A 74 -0.30 -6.50 13.63
C ASP A 74 -1.43 -7.44 13.17
N VAL A 75 -1.59 -7.56 11.85
CA VAL A 75 -2.45 -8.55 11.21
C VAL A 75 -2.09 -9.97 11.66
N LEU A 76 -3.12 -10.79 11.85
CA LEU A 76 -3.01 -12.17 12.31
C LEU A 76 -3.98 -13.07 11.54
N SER A 77 -3.80 -14.38 11.63
CA SER A 77 -4.88 -15.28 11.22
C SER A 77 -5.95 -15.36 12.32
N HIS A 78 -7.17 -15.77 11.96
CA HIS A 78 -8.26 -16.02 12.91
C HIS A 78 -7.82 -16.90 14.08
N ARG A 79 -7.11 -17.98 13.76
CA ARG A 79 -6.57 -18.93 14.74
C ARG A 79 -5.55 -18.26 15.66
N ASP A 80 -4.68 -17.43 15.09
CA ASP A 80 -3.63 -16.79 15.88
C ASP A 80 -4.21 -15.68 16.76
N ILE A 81 -5.26 -14.97 16.33
CA ILE A 81 -6.05 -14.06 17.19
C ILE A 81 -6.59 -14.83 18.40
N ASP A 82 -7.29 -15.95 18.19
CA ASP A 82 -7.84 -16.74 19.29
C ASP A 82 -6.75 -17.28 20.25
N TYR A 83 -5.55 -17.55 19.73
CA TYR A 83 -4.42 -18.00 20.53
C TYR A 83 -3.77 -16.86 21.32
N VAL A 84 -3.49 -15.73 20.68
CA VAL A 84 -2.85 -14.54 21.27
C VAL A 84 -3.68 -13.99 22.43
N TYR A 85 -5.01 -14.01 22.31
CA TYR A 85 -5.90 -13.53 23.36
C TYR A 85 -6.26 -14.59 24.41
N SER A 86 -5.59 -15.75 24.42
CA SER A 86 -5.75 -16.71 25.50
C SER A 86 -5.15 -16.19 26.81
N PRO A 87 -5.73 -16.53 28.00
CA PRO A 87 -5.28 -15.97 29.27
C PRO A 87 -3.78 -16.14 29.55
N HIS A 88 -3.20 -17.28 29.17
CA HIS A 88 -1.78 -17.54 29.37
C HIS A 88 -0.91 -16.64 28.48
N ILE A 89 -1.26 -16.47 27.20
CA ILE A 89 -0.48 -15.62 26.29
C ILE A 89 -0.59 -14.14 26.68
N ILE A 90 -1.77 -13.67 27.10
CA ILE A 90 -1.92 -12.32 27.64
C ILE A 90 -1.05 -12.12 28.88
N GLN A 91 -1.01 -13.09 29.80
CA GLN A 91 -0.15 -13.00 30.97
C GLN A 91 1.34 -12.89 30.60
N GLU A 92 1.81 -13.69 29.64
CA GLU A 92 3.20 -13.63 29.17
C GLU A 92 3.50 -12.34 28.41
N ALA A 93 2.58 -11.85 27.57
CA ALA A 93 2.73 -10.58 26.87
C ALA A 93 2.88 -9.41 27.85
N LEU A 94 2.05 -9.39 28.91
CA LEU A 94 2.13 -8.37 29.97
C LEU A 94 3.39 -8.52 30.83
N SER A 95 3.93 -9.73 31.00
CA SER A 95 5.15 -9.97 31.79
C SER A 95 6.40 -9.35 31.17
N ALA A 96 6.38 -9.08 29.86
CA ALA A 96 7.45 -8.38 29.15
C ALA A 96 7.60 -6.91 29.58
N GLY A 97 6.57 -6.31 30.19
CA GLY A 97 6.64 -4.97 30.78
C GLY A 97 6.58 -3.82 29.78
N TRP A 98 6.10 -4.05 28.55
CA TRP A 98 5.86 -2.98 27.58
C TRP A 98 4.62 -2.15 27.97
N GLY A 99 4.68 -0.85 27.64
CA GLY A 99 3.62 0.13 27.89
C GLY A 99 2.50 0.12 26.84
N PRO A 100 2.09 1.29 26.32
CA PRO A 100 1.03 1.42 25.32
C PRO A 100 1.23 0.51 24.09
N ILE A 101 0.11 0.14 23.46
CA ILE A 101 0.15 -0.63 22.22
C ILE A 101 -0.16 0.27 21.03
N THR A 102 0.63 0.14 19.97
CA THR A 102 0.30 0.65 18.64
C THR A 102 -0.39 -0.43 17.82
N TYR A 103 -1.48 -0.08 17.15
CA TYR A 103 -2.21 -0.99 16.29
C TYR A 103 -1.85 -0.66 14.83
N ARG A 104 -1.46 -1.66 14.04
CA ARG A 104 -1.07 -1.50 12.62
C ARG A 104 -2.22 -1.67 11.64
N ASN A 105 -2.24 -0.90 10.55
CA ASN A 105 -3.28 -0.94 9.51
C ASN A 105 -2.80 -1.64 8.24
N ASN A 106 -2.54 -2.94 8.35
CA ASN A 106 -1.93 -3.71 7.27
C ASN A 106 -2.76 -3.73 5.96
N THR A 107 -4.07 -3.42 5.96
CA THR A 107 -4.85 -3.45 4.70
C THR A 107 -4.37 -2.41 3.69
N GLU A 108 -3.72 -1.31 4.11
CA GLU A 108 -3.09 -0.39 3.17
C GLU A 108 -1.93 -1.03 2.42
N LEU A 109 -1.16 -1.89 3.07
CA LEU A 109 -0.12 -2.67 2.40
C LEU A 109 -0.69 -3.58 1.31
N ARG A 110 -1.92 -4.05 1.51
CA ARG A 110 -2.60 -5.01 0.64
C ARG A 110 -3.55 -4.37 -0.37
N MET A 111 -3.60 -3.05 -0.48
CA MET A 111 -4.51 -2.34 -1.39
C MET A 111 -5.96 -2.78 -1.17
N ALA A 112 -6.38 -2.82 0.09
CA ALA A 112 -7.63 -3.39 0.55
C ALA A 112 -8.39 -2.44 1.47
N ALA A 113 -9.73 -2.48 1.39
CA ALA A 113 -10.58 -1.76 2.31
C ALA A 113 -10.61 -2.45 3.69
N TRP A 114 -10.62 -1.64 4.75
CA TRP A 114 -10.67 -2.06 6.13
C TRP A 114 -12.09 -1.98 6.66
N HIS A 115 -12.66 -3.11 7.08
CA HIS A 115 -13.97 -3.13 7.76
C HIS A 115 -13.77 -3.38 9.24
N TRP A 116 -13.63 -2.29 10.01
CA TRP A 116 -13.53 -2.39 11.46
C TRP A 116 -14.79 -2.98 12.13
N THR A 117 -15.89 -3.05 11.39
CA THR A 117 -17.13 -3.73 11.75
C THR A 117 -17.87 -4.18 10.48
N GLU A 118 -18.60 -5.29 10.55
CA GLU A 118 -19.50 -5.73 9.47
C GLU A 118 -20.85 -5.00 9.49
N ASN A 119 -21.16 -4.29 10.59
CA ASN A 119 -22.40 -3.55 10.73
C ASN A 119 -22.20 -2.15 10.16
N GLY A 120 -22.98 -1.75 9.18
CA GLY A 120 -22.85 -0.41 8.61
C GLY A 120 -23.84 -0.15 7.49
N THR A 121 -23.56 0.90 6.74
CA THR A 121 -24.35 1.32 5.59
C THR A 121 -23.49 1.39 4.35
N TRP A 122 -24.03 0.87 3.25
CA TRP A 122 -23.47 0.98 1.92
C TRP A 122 -24.09 2.19 1.21
N SER A 123 -23.30 2.91 0.42
CA SER A 123 -23.84 3.96 -0.44
C SER A 123 -24.83 3.40 -1.48
N ASP A 124 -24.63 2.16 -1.94
CA ASP A 124 -25.63 1.38 -2.67
C ASP A 124 -26.16 0.25 -1.78
N ALA A 125 -27.14 0.58 -0.95
CA ALA A 125 -27.78 -0.36 -0.03
C ALA A 125 -28.54 -1.49 -0.76
N ALA A 126 -29.01 -1.26 -1.99
CA ALA A 126 -29.77 -2.27 -2.74
C ALA A 126 -28.88 -3.43 -3.20
N HIS A 127 -27.62 -3.12 -3.56
CA HIS A 127 -26.65 -4.11 -4.02
C HIS A 127 -25.58 -4.46 -2.97
N ARG A 128 -25.60 -3.82 -1.79
CA ARG A 128 -24.59 -3.97 -0.72
C ARG A 128 -23.17 -3.69 -1.26
N SER A 129 -23.04 -2.58 -1.97
CA SER A 129 -21.80 -2.16 -2.60
C SER A 129 -21.62 -0.65 -2.56
N GLY A 130 -20.48 -0.19 -3.05
CA GLY A 130 -20.08 1.21 -3.00
C GLY A 130 -19.18 1.52 -1.82
N TYR A 131 -19.45 2.64 -1.19
CA TYR A 131 -18.66 3.16 -0.08
C TYR A 131 -19.34 2.78 1.22
N PHE A 132 -18.59 2.08 2.08
CA PHE A 132 -19.08 1.59 3.36
C PHE A 132 -18.78 2.57 4.48
N ILE A 133 -19.73 2.72 5.41
CA ILE A 133 -19.55 3.42 6.68
C ILE A 133 -19.98 2.48 7.80
N GLY A 134 -19.06 2.14 8.69
CA GLY A 134 -19.32 1.32 9.86
C GLY A 134 -20.27 1.99 10.85
N SER A 135 -21.09 1.18 11.51
CA SER A 135 -22.13 1.64 12.42
C SER A 135 -21.55 1.91 13.81
N THR A 136 -21.82 3.09 14.34
CA THR A 136 -21.51 3.44 15.73
C THR A 136 -22.48 2.82 16.75
N GLU A 137 -23.39 1.94 16.33
CA GLU A 137 -24.30 1.27 17.26
C GLU A 137 -23.61 0.11 17.98
N LEU A 138 -23.70 0.11 19.31
CA LEU A 138 -23.04 -0.88 20.15
C LEU A 138 -23.84 -2.19 20.12
N LYS A 139 -23.51 -3.06 19.16
CA LYS A 139 -24.02 -4.44 19.08
C LYS A 139 -23.09 -5.40 19.82
N GLU A 140 -23.07 -6.66 19.40
CA GLU A 140 -22.13 -7.67 19.90
C GLU A 140 -20.67 -7.18 19.77
N PRO A 141 -19.81 -7.50 20.75
CA PRO A 141 -18.39 -7.16 20.69
C PRO A 141 -17.70 -7.69 19.42
N THR A 142 -17.04 -6.79 18.70
CA THR A 142 -16.25 -7.07 17.52
C THR A 142 -14.98 -7.84 17.91
N ARG A 143 -14.86 -9.06 17.40
CA ARG A 143 -13.69 -9.92 17.64
C ARG A 143 -12.68 -9.94 16.50
N TYR A 144 -13.14 -9.74 15.28
CA TYR A 144 -12.31 -9.76 14.08
C TYR A 144 -12.69 -8.59 13.19
N ILE A 145 -11.69 -8.04 12.53
CA ILE A 145 -11.78 -7.02 11.51
C ILE A 145 -11.36 -7.69 10.21
N LEU A 146 -12.14 -7.44 9.16
CA LEU A 146 -11.98 -8.10 7.87
C LEU A 146 -11.48 -7.13 6.82
N ALA A 147 -10.73 -7.66 5.86
CA ALA A 147 -10.26 -6.93 4.71
C ALA A 147 -11.12 -7.25 3.49
N TYR A 148 -11.32 -6.26 2.63
CA TYR A 148 -12.11 -6.38 1.42
C TYR A 148 -11.22 -6.02 0.23
N ALA A 149 -11.24 -6.87 -0.80
CA ALA A 149 -10.56 -6.57 -2.04
C ALA A 149 -11.21 -5.34 -2.70
N LEU A 150 -10.43 -4.63 -3.51
CA LEU A 150 -10.91 -3.47 -4.26
C LEU A 150 -11.08 -3.84 -5.74
N PRO A 151 -12.32 -4.05 -6.23
CA PRO A 151 -12.59 -4.27 -7.65
C PRO A 151 -11.96 -3.19 -8.55
N HIS A 152 -12.04 -1.93 -8.11
CA HIS A 152 -11.52 -0.75 -8.82
C HIS A 152 -9.99 -0.61 -8.75
N ARG A 153 -9.27 -1.54 -8.09
CA ARG A 153 -7.82 -1.68 -8.29
C ARG A 153 -7.50 -2.12 -9.71
N GLY A 154 -8.35 -2.96 -10.30
CA GLY A 154 -8.14 -3.52 -11.63
C GLY A 154 -6.76 -4.15 -11.81
N PHE A 155 -6.00 -3.62 -12.77
CA PHE A 155 -4.65 -4.09 -13.11
C PHE A 155 -3.54 -3.55 -12.19
N ALA A 156 -3.84 -2.63 -11.27
CA ALA A 156 -2.82 -1.96 -10.46
C ALA A 156 -2.10 -2.91 -9.50
N THR A 157 -0.81 -2.72 -9.36
CA THR A 157 0.09 -3.51 -8.51
C THR A 157 0.96 -2.56 -7.67
N SER A 158 1.52 -3.07 -6.57
CA SER A 158 2.49 -2.35 -5.72
C SER A 158 3.70 -3.25 -5.42
N GLY A 159 4.61 -2.80 -4.55
CA GLY A 159 5.69 -3.66 -4.03
C GLY A 159 5.15 -4.88 -3.29
N ASP A 160 4.04 -4.70 -2.55
CA ASP A 160 3.32 -5.77 -1.89
C ASP A 160 2.33 -6.49 -2.79
N ARG A 161 2.11 -7.76 -2.47
CA ARG A 161 1.04 -8.55 -3.08
C ARG A 161 -0.32 -8.02 -2.61
N PRO A 162 -1.19 -7.51 -3.50
CA PRO A 162 -2.50 -7.04 -3.11
C PRO A 162 -3.39 -8.19 -2.64
N LEU A 163 -4.43 -7.86 -1.88
CA LEU A 163 -5.50 -8.79 -1.55
C LEU A 163 -6.17 -9.27 -2.86
N GLY A 164 -6.37 -10.58 -2.96
CA GLY A 164 -7.06 -11.17 -4.11
C GLY A 164 -8.55 -10.92 -4.01
N GLY A 165 -9.19 -10.59 -5.13
CA GLY A 165 -10.64 -10.42 -5.23
C GLY A 165 -11.20 -11.14 -6.46
N PRO A 166 -12.44 -11.64 -6.41
CA PRO A 166 -13.01 -12.42 -7.51
C PRO A 166 -13.25 -11.59 -8.78
N ASN A 167 -13.49 -10.27 -8.65
CA ASN A 167 -14.00 -9.41 -9.72
C ASN A 167 -13.19 -8.11 -9.88
N LEU A 168 -11.96 -8.21 -10.37
CA LEU A 168 -11.21 -7.01 -10.78
C LEU A 168 -11.78 -6.48 -12.09
N THR A 169 -12.31 -5.25 -12.10
CA THR A 169 -13.08 -4.72 -13.24
C THR A 169 -12.24 -3.78 -14.11
N TYR A 170 -11.85 -2.64 -13.55
CA TYR A 170 -11.02 -1.60 -14.17
C TYR A 170 -10.26 -0.87 -13.08
N TRP A 171 -9.18 -0.20 -13.43
CA TRP A 171 -8.56 0.74 -12.48
C TRP A 171 -9.41 2.01 -12.44
N LYS A 172 -9.72 2.52 -11.25
CA LYS A 172 -10.29 3.86 -11.03
C LYS A 172 -9.54 4.59 -9.92
N SER A 173 -9.21 5.87 -10.15
CA SER A 173 -8.53 6.72 -9.18
C SER A 173 -9.43 7.07 -7.99
N ASN A 174 -8.82 7.38 -6.85
CA ASN A 174 -9.54 7.76 -5.63
C ASN A 174 -10.39 9.04 -5.85
N PRO A 175 -11.71 9.01 -5.62
CA PRO A 175 -12.60 10.14 -5.87
C PRO A 175 -12.33 11.34 -4.95
N TYR A 176 -11.75 11.13 -3.76
CA TYR A 176 -11.44 12.18 -2.79
C TYR A 176 -10.27 13.07 -3.20
N LEU A 177 -9.53 12.71 -4.26
CA LEU A 177 -8.47 13.55 -4.85
C LEU A 177 -8.98 14.49 -5.95
N THR A 178 -10.29 14.47 -6.21
CA THR A 178 -10.90 15.33 -7.23
C THR A 178 -11.30 16.68 -6.63
N SER A 179 -11.36 17.70 -7.48
CA SER A 179 -11.81 19.07 -7.16
C SER A 179 -13.13 19.14 -6.41
N LYS A 180 -14.00 18.14 -6.61
CA LYS A 180 -15.27 18.01 -5.89
C LYS A 180 -15.07 17.88 -4.37
N PHE A 181 -13.98 17.25 -3.94
CA PHE A 181 -13.68 16.93 -2.54
C PHE A 181 -12.50 17.76 -2.00
N THR A 182 -11.45 17.97 -2.79
CA THR A 182 -10.30 18.79 -2.38
C THR A 182 -10.63 20.29 -2.39
N GLY A 183 -11.57 20.73 -3.23
CA GLY A 183 -11.82 22.15 -3.49
C GLY A 183 -10.75 22.83 -4.36
N GLU A 184 -9.74 22.09 -4.81
CA GLU A 184 -8.64 22.55 -5.65
C GLU A 184 -8.81 22.05 -7.10
N SER A 185 -8.02 22.56 -8.04
CA SER A 185 -8.05 22.04 -9.42
C SER A 185 -7.48 20.62 -9.49
N ASP A 186 -8.11 19.72 -10.25
CA ASP A 186 -7.58 18.37 -10.55
C ASP A 186 -6.14 18.44 -11.14
N ALA A 187 -5.76 19.54 -11.78
CA ALA A 187 -4.41 19.74 -12.29
C ALA A 187 -3.33 19.89 -11.19
N LEU A 188 -3.73 20.20 -9.95
CA LEU A 188 -2.86 20.20 -8.77
C LEU A 188 -2.73 18.80 -8.13
N HIS A 189 -3.67 17.91 -8.43
CA HIS A 189 -3.71 16.51 -7.97
C HIS A 189 -3.74 15.53 -9.16
N PRO A 190 -2.77 15.62 -10.09
CA PRO A 190 -2.83 14.84 -11.31
C PRO A 190 -2.72 13.35 -11.00
N GLN A 191 -3.72 12.59 -11.44
CA GLN A 191 -3.69 11.14 -11.28
C GLN A 191 -2.88 10.51 -12.41
N TRP A 192 -2.24 9.37 -12.13
CA TRP A 192 -1.33 8.76 -13.10
C TRP A 192 -1.34 7.23 -13.06
N VAL A 193 -0.97 6.65 -14.19
CA VAL A 193 -0.63 5.23 -14.33
C VAL A 193 0.76 5.12 -14.96
N VAL A 194 1.68 4.46 -14.26
CA VAL A 194 2.99 4.07 -14.77
C VAL A 194 2.95 2.63 -15.26
N VAL A 195 3.35 2.44 -16.51
CA VAL A 195 3.55 1.13 -17.13
C VAL A 195 5.03 0.76 -17.02
N ASP A 196 5.35 -0.36 -16.36
CA ASP A 196 6.69 -0.93 -16.32
C ASP A 196 6.80 -2.11 -17.31
N LEU A 197 7.49 -1.88 -18.42
CA LEU A 197 7.74 -2.91 -19.45
C LEU A 197 8.76 -3.95 -19.01
N LYS A 198 9.40 -3.82 -17.84
CA LYS A 198 10.43 -4.72 -17.27
C LYS A 198 11.80 -4.67 -17.95
N SER A 199 11.85 -4.25 -19.19
CA SER A 199 13.09 -3.93 -19.90
C SER A 199 12.87 -2.75 -20.86
N GLU A 200 13.95 -2.14 -21.33
CA GLU A 200 13.84 -1.10 -22.34
C GLU A 200 13.35 -1.67 -23.67
N LYS A 201 12.33 -1.02 -24.25
CA LYS A 201 11.71 -1.42 -25.51
C LYS A 201 11.46 -0.18 -26.39
N PRO A 202 11.51 -0.31 -27.72
CA PRO A 202 11.14 0.78 -28.63
C PRO A 202 9.63 1.01 -28.60
N VAL A 203 9.21 2.23 -28.29
CA VAL A 203 7.80 2.62 -28.19
C VAL A 203 7.55 3.91 -28.97
N ASN A 204 6.51 3.92 -29.80
CA ASN A 204 5.97 5.15 -30.38
C ASN A 204 4.44 5.17 -30.41
N ALA A 205 3.78 4.20 -29.77
CA ALA A 205 2.34 4.13 -29.75
C ALA A 205 1.80 3.58 -28.42
N LEU A 206 0.59 4.00 -28.09
CA LEU A 206 -0.15 3.58 -26.91
C LEU A 206 -1.60 3.37 -27.31
N ARG A 207 -2.19 2.26 -26.87
CA ARG A 207 -3.64 2.07 -26.94
C ARG A 207 -4.21 2.07 -25.53
N ILE A 208 -5.27 2.85 -25.31
CA ILE A 208 -5.94 2.97 -24.03
C ILE A 208 -7.42 2.64 -24.25
N ALA A 209 -7.95 1.71 -23.46
CA ALA A 209 -9.37 1.48 -23.31
C ALA A 209 -9.85 2.23 -22.07
N TRP A 210 -10.40 3.43 -22.27
CA TRP A 210 -10.94 4.23 -21.17
C TRP A 210 -12.25 3.64 -20.63
N ALA A 211 -12.42 3.69 -19.32
CA ALA A 211 -13.70 3.52 -18.64
C ALA A 211 -14.27 4.89 -18.23
N SER A 212 -15.45 4.91 -17.63
CA SER A 212 -16.00 6.14 -17.04
C SER A 212 -15.58 6.28 -15.59
N PRO A 213 -15.23 7.48 -15.11
CA PRO A 213 -14.89 8.68 -15.89
C PRO A 213 -13.54 8.56 -16.62
N TYR A 214 -13.36 9.21 -17.76
CA TYR A 214 -12.11 9.18 -18.52
C TYR A 214 -11.39 10.53 -18.50
N ALA A 215 -10.09 10.53 -18.82
CA ALA A 215 -9.34 11.79 -18.92
C ALA A 215 -9.70 12.54 -20.21
N THR A 216 -10.10 13.81 -20.09
CA THR A 216 -10.30 14.72 -21.22
C THR A 216 -9.02 15.47 -21.58
N THR A 217 -8.17 15.73 -20.58
CA THR A 217 -6.80 16.25 -20.73
C THR A 217 -5.82 15.30 -20.05
N TYR A 218 -4.83 14.83 -20.81
CA TYR A 218 -3.75 14.00 -20.29
C TYR A 218 -2.50 14.13 -21.15
N ARG A 219 -1.37 13.68 -20.61
CA ARG A 219 -0.11 13.56 -21.35
C ARG A 219 0.53 12.20 -21.12
N VAL A 220 1.17 11.70 -22.16
CA VAL A 220 1.98 10.48 -22.10
C VAL A 220 3.46 10.87 -22.08
N GLU A 221 4.17 10.33 -21.11
CA GLU A 221 5.58 10.58 -20.85
C GLU A 221 6.36 9.25 -20.81
N TYR A 222 7.68 9.34 -20.99
CA TYR A 222 8.61 8.25 -20.78
C TYR A 222 9.69 8.65 -19.78
N TRP A 223 10.24 7.68 -19.07
CA TRP A 223 11.31 7.92 -18.10
C TRP A 223 12.68 7.94 -18.79
N VAL A 224 13.52 8.91 -18.43
CA VAL A 224 14.94 8.93 -18.75
C VAL A 224 15.73 8.89 -17.44
N GLY A 225 16.37 7.76 -17.17
CA GLY A 225 17.14 7.56 -15.94
C GLY A 225 17.00 6.14 -15.39
N ALA A 226 17.36 5.97 -14.12
CA ALA A 226 17.24 4.73 -13.37
C ALA A 226 16.12 4.82 -12.33
N ASP A 227 15.70 3.66 -11.82
CA ASP A 227 14.94 3.53 -10.57
C ASP A 227 13.65 4.38 -10.52
N ALA A 228 12.87 4.42 -11.61
CA ALA A 228 11.74 5.35 -11.78
C ALA A 228 10.67 5.31 -10.67
N LEU A 229 10.55 4.18 -9.97
CA LEU A 229 9.55 3.91 -8.92
C LEU A 229 10.21 3.55 -7.58
N ASP A 230 11.51 3.81 -7.41
CA ASP A 230 12.21 3.59 -6.14
C ASP A 230 12.10 4.88 -5.31
N PHE A 231 11.07 4.99 -4.48
CA PHE A 231 10.82 6.19 -3.66
C PHE A 231 11.67 6.20 -2.38
N ASP A 232 11.99 5.02 -1.85
CA ASP A 232 12.84 4.81 -0.69
C ASP A 232 14.25 5.36 -0.90
N PHE A 233 14.85 5.07 -2.06
CA PHE A 233 16.21 5.54 -2.42
C PHE A 233 16.21 6.68 -3.43
N GLY A 234 15.02 7.15 -3.82
CA GLY A 234 14.81 8.28 -4.72
C GLY A 234 14.96 7.95 -6.20
N PRO A 235 13.99 8.31 -7.06
CA PRO A 235 14.09 8.14 -8.50
C PRO A 235 15.23 8.95 -9.11
N LYS A 236 16.04 8.32 -9.96
CA LYS A 236 17.23 8.95 -10.58
C LYS A 236 16.99 9.26 -12.05
N GLY A 237 16.24 10.32 -12.32
CA GLY A 237 15.91 10.69 -13.70
C GLY A 237 14.81 11.73 -13.81
N GLU A 238 14.24 11.80 -15.01
CA GLU A 238 13.15 12.73 -15.31
C GLU A 238 12.12 12.11 -16.26
N TRP A 239 10.86 12.49 -16.08
CA TRP A 239 9.80 12.21 -17.04
C TRP A 239 9.89 13.18 -18.21
N LYS A 240 9.93 12.65 -19.43
CA LYS A 240 9.91 13.43 -20.67
C LYS A 240 8.62 13.20 -21.44
N PRO A 241 7.99 14.26 -21.96
CA PRO A 241 6.83 14.09 -22.81
C PRO A 241 7.23 13.44 -24.13
N PHE A 242 6.40 12.52 -24.61
CA PHE A 242 6.46 12.16 -26.03
C PHE A 242 6.06 13.36 -26.90
N SER A 243 6.67 13.49 -28.09
CA SER A 243 6.48 14.68 -28.96
C SER A 243 5.01 14.93 -29.35
N SER A 244 4.22 13.87 -29.44
CA SER A 244 2.79 13.88 -29.74
C SER A 244 1.96 13.28 -28.59
N GLY A 245 2.52 13.28 -27.37
CA GLY A 245 1.92 12.63 -26.19
C GLY A 245 0.88 13.47 -25.45
N ALA A 246 0.74 14.76 -25.76
CA ALA A 246 -0.23 15.64 -25.11
C ALA A 246 -1.60 15.57 -25.81
N VAL A 247 -2.65 15.30 -25.05
CA VAL A 247 -4.03 15.17 -25.53
C VAL A 247 -4.94 16.12 -24.77
N LYS A 248 -5.86 16.77 -25.50
CA LYS A 248 -6.90 17.66 -24.97
C LYS A 248 -8.24 17.34 -25.62
N ASN A 249 -9.33 17.60 -24.93
CA ASN A 249 -10.70 17.34 -25.39
C ASN A 249 -10.91 15.89 -25.86
N ALA A 250 -10.28 14.92 -25.18
CA ALA A 250 -10.52 13.51 -25.46
C ALA A 250 -11.97 13.13 -25.13
N VAL A 251 -12.47 12.09 -25.80
CA VAL A 251 -13.87 11.63 -25.73
C VAL A 251 -14.01 10.22 -25.11
N GLY A 252 -12.92 9.69 -24.54
CA GLY A 252 -12.89 8.35 -23.94
C GLY A 252 -12.91 7.21 -24.98
N GLY A 253 -13.41 6.05 -24.56
CA GLY A 253 -13.47 4.83 -25.38
C GLY A 253 -12.10 4.20 -25.69
N LEU A 254 -12.04 3.40 -26.76
CA LEU A 254 -10.80 2.79 -27.23
C LEU A 254 -10.05 3.75 -28.15
N VAL A 255 -8.88 4.21 -27.71
CA VAL A 255 -8.05 5.15 -28.47
C VAL A 255 -6.68 4.55 -28.76
N THR A 256 -6.16 4.76 -29.97
CA THR A 256 -4.77 4.46 -30.33
C THR A 256 -4.05 5.77 -30.63
N LEU A 257 -3.00 6.06 -29.89
CA LEU A 257 -2.19 7.27 -29.98
C LEU A 257 -0.87 6.95 -30.65
N LYS A 258 -0.49 7.75 -31.65
CA LYS A 258 0.89 7.80 -32.14
C LYS A 258 1.63 8.85 -31.31
N LEU A 259 2.51 8.40 -30.43
CA LEU A 259 3.22 9.21 -29.46
C LEU A 259 4.41 9.98 -30.06
N SER A 260 5.06 9.39 -31.07
CA SER A 260 6.21 10.00 -31.77
C SER A 260 6.38 9.41 -33.17
N ASP A 261 7.13 10.08 -34.03
CA ASP A 261 7.47 9.52 -35.35
C ASP A 261 8.51 8.41 -35.24
N ALA A 262 9.61 8.67 -34.54
CA ALA A 262 10.63 7.67 -34.21
C ALA A 262 10.31 6.98 -32.87
N PRO A 263 10.45 5.65 -32.77
CA PRO A 263 10.40 4.94 -31.49
C PRO A 263 11.41 5.47 -30.49
N VAL A 264 10.95 5.71 -29.26
CA VAL A 264 11.77 6.02 -28.09
C VAL A 264 12.04 4.70 -27.36
N SER A 265 13.31 4.39 -27.07
CA SER A 265 13.61 3.24 -26.21
C SER A 265 13.38 3.63 -24.76
N THR A 266 12.45 2.97 -24.08
CA THR A 266 12.15 3.22 -22.67
C THR A 266 11.66 1.94 -22.00
N ARG A 267 11.89 1.83 -20.68
CA ARG A 267 11.26 0.80 -19.82
C ARG A 267 9.93 1.29 -19.26
N PHE A 268 9.84 2.58 -18.91
CA PHE A 268 8.70 3.14 -18.21
C PHE A 268 7.96 4.16 -19.06
N LEU A 269 6.63 4.10 -18.99
CA LEU A 269 5.73 5.11 -19.52
C LEU A 269 4.82 5.59 -18.41
N ARG A 270 4.43 6.87 -18.45
CA ARG A 270 3.44 7.44 -17.54
C ARG A 270 2.32 8.10 -18.33
N ILE A 271 1.08 7.75 -18.02
CA ILE A 271 -0.10 8.49 -18.44
C ILE A 271 -0.46 9.40 -17.27
N LEU A 272 -0.31 10.71 -17.44
CA LEU A 272 -0.62 11.71 -16.42
C LEU A 272 -1.89 12.47 -16.82
N MET A 273 -2.91 12.42 -15.97
CA MET A 273 -4.27 12.90 -16.24
C MET A 273 -4.56 14.11 -15.35
N THR A 274 -5.13 15.17 -15.94
CA THR A 274 -5.31 16.45 -15.24
C THR A 274 -6.72 17.03 -15.34
N ASP A 275 -7.56 16.54 -16.26
CA ASP A 275 -8.97 16.94 -16.35
C ASP A 275 -9.84 15.71 -16.63
N SER A 276 -10.88 15.50 -15.82
CA SER A 276 -11.82 14.39 -15.93
C SER A 276 -13.02 14.72 -16.83
N SER A 277 -13.63 13.69 -17.45
CA SER A 277 -14.91 13.79 -18.14
C SER A 277 -16.08 13.99 -17.17
N ASN A 278 -15.89 13.64 -15.89
CA ASN A 278 -16.91 13.59 -14.87
C ASN A 278 -18.16 12.77 -15.27
N THR A 279 -17.97 11.75 -16.11
CA THR A 279 -19.03 10.82 -16.52
C THR A 279 -19.15 9.66 -15.54
N CYS A 280 -20.38 9.32 -15.16
CA CYS A 280 -20.63 8.22 -14.22
C CYS A 280 -20.28 6.85 -14.79
N ASP A 281 -19.72 6.00 -13.93
CA ASP A 281 -19.48 4.58 -14.17
C ASP A 281 -20.79 3.77 -14.13
N GLU A 282 -20.67 2.45 -14.21
CA GLU A 282 -21.81 1.52 -14.25
C GLU A 282 -22.60 1.45 -12.94
N HIS A 283 -22.11 2.04 -11.85
CA HIS A 283 -22.77 2.08 -10.54
C HIS A 283 -23.71 3.28 -10.39
N GLY A 284 -23.91 4.05 -11.45
CA GLY A 284 -24.95 5.08 -11.54
C GLY A 284 -24.61 6.40 -10.84
N SER A 285 -25.46 7.41 -11.05
CA SER A 285 -25.20 8.80 -10.67
C SER A 285 -25.69 9.21 -9.29
N GLU A 286 -26.31 8.30 -8.53
CA GLU A 286 -26.86 8.60 -7.20
C GLU A 286 -25.74 8.93 -6.19
N ASP A 287 -24.58 8.29 -6.33
CA ASP A 287 -23.36 8.64 -5.61
C ASP A 287 -22.39 9.38 -6.55
N VAL A 288 -22.09 10.64 -6.22
CA VAL A 288 -21.20 11.47 -7.05
C VAL A 288 -19.81 10.88 -7.21
N ARG A 289 -19.35 10.06 -6.26
CA ARG A 289 -18.03 9.42 -6.31
C ARG A 289 -17.92 8.40 -7.46
N ASN A 290 -19.04 7.91 -7.98
CA ASN A 290 -19.10 7.08 -9.19
C ASN A 290 -18.82 7.88 -10.48
N CYS A 291 -18.83 9.21 -10.41
CA CYS A 291 -18.74 10.07 -11.59
C CYS A 291 -17.45 10.87 -11.67
N VAL A 292 -16.61 10.87 -10.64
CA VAL A 292 -15.40 11.71 -10.59
C VAL A 292 -14.12 10.86 -10.56
N GLY A 293 -13.00 11.46 -10.96
CA GLY A 293 -11.70 10.78 -11.06
C GLY A 293 -11.41 10.31 -12.49
N TYR A 294 -10.69 9.20 -12.62
CA TYR A 294 -10.26 8.62 -13.91
C TYR A 294 -10.30 7.11 -13.84
N ALA A 295 -10.68 6.47 -14.95
CA ALA A 295 -10.89 5.04 -15.02
C ALA A 295 -10.37 4.46 -16.34
N ILE A 296 -9.67 3.33 -16.26
CA ILE A 296 -9.03 2.66 -17.39
C ILE A 296 -9.27 1.15 -17.30
N HIS A 297 -9.82 0.55 -18.36
CA HIS A 297 -9.94 -0.90 -18.49
C HIS A 297 -8.61 -1.55 -18.84
N GLN A 298 -7.90 -0.99 -19.84
CA GLN A 298 -6.71 -1.61 -20.39
C GLN A 298 -5.77 -0.58 -21.00
N ILE A 299 -4.47 -0.88 -20.90
CA ILE A 299 -3.39 -0.14 -21.55
C ILE A 299 -2.55 -1.15 -22.34
N GLU A 300 -2.30 -0.86 -23.61
CA GLU A 300 -1.38 -1.63 -24.46
C GLU A 300 -0.29 -0.68 -24.95
N VAL A 301 0.98 -1.04 -24.75
CA VAL A 301 2.13 -0.24 -25.19
C VAL A 301 2.76 -0.87 -26.41
N GLY A 302 3.12 -0.08 -27.41
CA GLY A 302 3.56 -0.64 -28.68
C GLY A 302 4.18 0.34 -29.66
N THR A 303 4.13 -0.08 -30.92
CA THR A 303 4.52 0.74 -32.06
C THR A 303 3.42 0.80 -33.10
N THR A 304 3.48 1.80 -33.98
CA THR A 304 2.71 1.80 -35.23
C THR A 304 3.60 1.29 -36.36
N ASN A 305 3.14 0.28 -37.09
CA ASN A 305 3.86 -0.24 -38.25
C ASN A 305 3.70 0.68 -39.48
N ALA A 306 4.38 0.34 -40.57
CA ALA A 306 4.35 1.15 -41.81
C ALA A 306 2.93 1.31 -42.40
N SER A 307 2.01 0.40 -42.10
CA SER A 307 0.60 0.46 -42.53
C SER A 307 -0.29 1.25 -41.57
N GLY A 308 0.28 1.83 -40.50
CA GLY A 308 -0.46 2.56 -39.46
C GLY A 308 -1.13 1.68 -38.41
N ASN A 309 -0.93 0.36 -38.46
CA ASN A 309 -1.52 -0.56 -37.49
C ASN A 309 -0.71 -0.59 -36.20
N PHE A 310 -1.40 -0.61 -35.07
CA PHE A 310 -0.78 -0.82 -33.75
C PHE A 310 -0.25 -2.25 -33.62
N VAL A 311 0.95 -2.36 -33.06
CA VAL A 311 1.64 -3.61 -32.74
C VAL A 311 2.15 -3.48 -31.32
N GLU A 312 1.60 -4.28 -30.40
CA GLU A 312 2.04 -4.31 -29.00
C GLU A 312 3.51 -4.74 -28.88
N VAL A 313 4.19 -4.24 -27.85
CA VAL A 313 5.54 -4.67 -27.50
C VAL A 313 5.56 -6.19 -27.29
N ALA A 314 6.37 -6.88 -28.09
CA ALA A 314 6.59 -8.32 -27.91
C ALA A 314 7.49 -8.58 -26.69
N LYS A 315 7.07 -9.53 -25.85
CA LYS A 315 7.86 -10.03 -24.72
C LYS A 315 8.19 -11.51 -24.90
N PRO A 316 9.46 -11.94 -24.72
CA PRO A 316 9.80 -13.35 -24.60
C PRO A 316 9.08 -13.99 -23.41
N ALA A 317 8.77 -15.29 -23.50
CA ALA A 317 8.10 -16.01 -22.41
C ALA A 317 8.89 -16.04 -21.09
N THR A 318 10.20 -15.78 -21.13
CA THR A 318 11.07 -15.70 -19.94
C THR A 318 11.09 -14.31 -19.29
N GLU A 319 10.56 -13.28 -19.95
CA GLU A 319 10.52 -11.92 -19.42
C GLU A 319 9.30 -11.75 -18.50
N PRO A 320 9.45 -11.09 -17.34
CA PRO A 320 8.31 -10.81 -16.48
C PRO A 320 7.23 -9.99 -17.20
N LEU A 321 5.98 -10.24 -16.80
CA LEU A 321 4.82 -9.52 -17.32
C LEU A 321 4.93 -8.02 -17.03
N THR A 322 4.28 -7.22 -17.88
CA THR A 322 4.12 -5.79 -17.65
C THR A 322 3.37 -5.58 -16.33
N THR A 323 3.87 -4.67 -15.50
CA THR A 323 3.19 -4.28 -14.27
C THR A 323 2.76 -2.82 -14.36
N TYR A 324 1.81 -2.45 -13.51
CA TYR A 324 1.20 -1.14 -13.51
C TYR A 324 1.24 -0.59 -12.09
N CYS A 325 1.87 0.55 -11.91
CA CYS A 325 1.81 1.33 -10.67
C CYS A 325 0.87 2.51 -10.91
N VAL A 326 0.05 2.86 -9.92
CA VAL A 326 -0.99 3.90 -10.05
C VAL A 326 -0.94 4.87 -8.89
N SER A 327 -1.39 6.10 -9.12
CA SER A 327 -1.35 7.17 -8.11
C SER A 327 -2.27 6.94 -6.92
N SER A 328 -3.44 6.34 -7.16
CA SER A 328 -4.48 6.15 -6.15
C SER A 328 -5.52 5.13 -6.64
N ILE A 329 -6.39 4.67 -5.74
CA ILE A 329 -7.45 3.70 -6.03
C ILE A 329 -8.75 4.13 -5.36
N ASP A 330 -9.85 4.00 -6.09
CA ASP A 330 -11.20 4.15 -5.58
C ASP A 330 -11.52 3.06 -4.53
N PRO A 331 -11.87 3.43 -3.28
CA PRO A 331 -12.20 2.47 -2.23
C PRO A 331 -13.58 1.81 -2.41
N TRP A 332 -14.27 2.00 -3.54
CA TRP A 332 -15.49 1.28 -3.89
C TRP A 332 -15.27 -0.24 -3.88
N HIS A 333 -16.17 -0.96 -3.22
CA HIS A 333 -16.19 -2.43 -3.16
C HIS A 333 -17.60 -2.93 -2.82
N SER A 334 -17.78 -4.24 -2.70
CA SER A 334 -19.02 -4.90 -2.32
C SER A 334 -18.87 -5.82 -1.13
N ALA A 335 -19.99 -6.24 -0.55
CA ALA A 335 -20.00 -7.25 0.50
C ALA A 335 -19.42 -8.61 0.05
N GLU A 336 -19.33 -8.89 -1.26
CA GLU A 336 -18.79 -10.14 -1.80
C GLU A 336 -17.26 -10.12 -1.92
N ASP A 337 -16.62 -8.96 -1.76
CA ASP A 337 -15.17 -8.78 -1.88
C ASP A 337 -14.42 -9.11 -0.57
N VAL A 338 -15.13 -9.57 0.45
CA VAL A 338 -14.57 -9.93 1.75
C VAL A 338 -13.55 -11.07 1.66
N ASP A 339 -12.42 -10.95 2.36
CA ASP A 339 -11.56 -12.10 2.69
C ASP A 339 -11.94 -12.64 4.07
N ASP A 340 -12.86 -13.61 4.08
CA ASP A 340 -13.29 -14.34 5.26
C ASP A 340 -12.58 -15.69 5.43
N SER A 341 -11.47 -15.92 4.70
CA SER A 341 -10.73 -17.18 4.71
C SER A 341 -10.13 -17.53 6.08
N GLY A 342 -10.02 -16.53 6.96
CA GLY A 342 -9.41 -16.65 8.28
C GLY A 342 -7.88 -16.62 8.27
N PHE A 343 -7.23 -16.47 7.12
CA PHE A 343 -5.76 -16.38 7.02
C PHE A 343 -5.21 -14.96 7.16
N TYR A 344 -6.05 -13.94 6.94
CA TYR A 344 -5.68 -12.54 6.99
C TYR A 344 -6.80 -11.75 7.68
N GLN A 345 -6.61 -11.45 8.97
CA GLN A 345 -7.59 -10.74 9.80
C GLN A 345 -6.89 -9.80 10.77
N HIS A 346 -7.65 -8.82 11.24
CA HIS A 346 -7.20 -7.91 12.29
C HIS A 346 -7.99 -8.20 13.57
N SER A 347 -7.36 -7.98 14.72
CA SER A 347 -7.99 -8.12 16.02
C SER A 347 -9.12 -7.10 16.19
N GLY A 348 -10.34 -7.54 16.46
CA GLY A 348 -11.47 -6.64 16.71
C GLY A 348 -11.21 -5.70 17.88
N PHE A 349 -11.62 -4.42 17.75
CA PHE A 349 -11.35 -3.41 18.78
C PHE A 349 -11.92 -3.80 20.15
N ASP A 350 -13.09 -4.44 20.21
CA ASP A 350 -13.64 -4.89 21.49
C ASP A 350 -12.79 -6.00 22.12
N LEU A 351 -12.35 -7.00 21.34
CA LEU A 351 -11.43 -8.03 21.83
C LEU A 351 -10.11 -7.41 22.29
N PHE A 352 -9.52 -6.53 21.49
CA PHE A 352 -8.26 -5.85 21.79
C PHE A 352 -8.33 -5.10 23.13
N PHE A 353 -9.33 -4.23 23.32
CA PHE A 353 -9.42 -3.42 24.54
C PHE A 353 -9.92 -4.19 25.78
N THR A 354 -10.79 -5.20 25.61
CA THR A 354 -11.38 -5.92 26.75
C THR A 354 -10.59 -7.15 27.21
N SER A 355 -9.64 -7.64 26.39
CA SER A 355 -8.80 -8.78 26.74
C SER A 355 -7.86 -8.56 27.94
N GLY A 356 -7.58 -7.29 28.27
CA GLY A 356 -6.55 -6.89 29.23
C GLY A 356 -5.18 -6.66 28.61
N LEU A 357 -4.99 -6.94 27.31
CA LEU A 357 -3.71 -6.78 26.60
C LEU A 357 -3.18 -5.33 26.67
N THR A 358 -4.06 -4.34 26.60
CA THR A 358 -3.69 -2.92 26.68
C THR A 358 -3.23 -2.47 28.06
N ASN A 359 -3.31 -3.34 29.08
CA ASN A 359 -3.02 -3.01 30.48
C ASN A 359 -3.74 -1.74 30.97
N ASN A 360 -4.94 -1.47 30.44
CA ASN A 360 -5.73 -0.25 30.69
C ASN A 360 -5.00 1.07 30.32
N LEU A 361 -3.94 1.00 29.50
CA LEU A 361 -3.27 2.16 28.92
C LEU A 361 -3.98 2.58 27.63
N PRO A 362 -3.91 3.87 27.24
CA PRO A 362 -4.36 4.30 25.93
C PRO A 362 -3.56 3.62 24.80
N ALA A 363 -4.22 3.27 23.71
CA ALA A 363 -3.57 2.71 22.52
C ALA A 363 -3.48 3.76 21.40
N MET A 364 -2.49 3.64 20.53
CA MET A 364 -2.49 4.33 19.23
C MET A 364 -3.32 3.49 18.26
N ILE A 365 -4.36 4.10 17.69
CA ILE A 365 -5.32 3.43 16.82
C ILE A 365 -5.17 4.00 15.40
N PRO A 366 -5.01 3.15 14.38
CA PRO A 366 -4.87 3.63 13.04
C PRO A 366 -6.24 3.82 12.39
N VAL A 367 -6.29 4.67 11.37
CA VAL A 367 -7.41 4.76 10.42
C VAL A 367 -6.90 4.59 9.00
N THR A 368 -7.72 4.01 8.12
CA THR A 368 -7.39 3.84 6.70
C THR A 368 -7.60 5.16 5.95
N MET A 369 -6.61 5.54 5.14
CA MET A 369 -6.54 6.72 4.31
C MET A 369 -6.69 6.37 2.82
N LEU A 370 -5.72 5.66 2.24
CA LEU A 370 -5.60 5.44 0.79
C LEU A 370 -6.76 4.63 0.21
N TYR A 371 -7.29 3.70 1.01
CA TYR A 371 -8.31 2.72 0.62
C TYR A 371 -9.54 2.75 1.53
N GLY A 372 -9.75 3.86 2.24
CA GLY A 372 -10.85 4.08 3.17
C GLY A 372 -11.68 5.30 2.82
N THR A 373 -12.53 5.74 3.75
CA THR A 373 -13.27 6.99 3.62
C THR A 373 -13.18 7.82 4.91
N PRO A 374 -13.24 9.16 4.83
CA PRO A 374 -13.14 10.01 6.02
C PRO A 374 -14.32 9.79 6.98
N ASP A 375 -15.52 9.52 6.45
CA ASP A 375 -16.72 9.24 7.25
C ASP A 375 -16.60 7.90 8.00
N ASP A 376 -16.04 6.86 7.38
CA ASP A 376 -15.82 5.58 8.04
C ASP A 376 -14.74 5.66 9.12
N ALA A 377 -13.65 6.40 8.87
CA ALA A 377 -12.62 6.68 9.87
C ALA A 377 -13.21 7.41 11.09
N ALA A 378 -14.04 8.43 10.87
CA ALA A 378 -14.74 9.13 11.95
C ALA A 378 -15.70 8.21 12.72
N ALA A 379 -16.43 7.33 12.01
CA ALA A 379 -17.31 6.35 12.64
C ALA A 379 -16.55 5.31 13.48
N GLN A 380 -15.38 4.86 13.03
CA GLN A 380 -14.49 3.98 13.78
C GLN A 380 -14.12 4.60 15.13
N ILE A 381 -13.61 5.83 15.11
CA ILE A 381 -13.16 6.49 16.35
C ILE A 381 -14.37 6.79 17.26
N ALA A 382 -15.50 7.24 16.71
CA ALA A 382 -16.73 7.43 17.47
C ALA A 382 -17.21 6.14 18.15
N TYR A 383 -17.09 4.98 17.49
CA TYR A 383 -17.42 3.68 18.08
C TYR A 383 -16.51 3.34 19.26
N ILE A 384 -15.20 3.51 19.10
CA ILE A 384 -14.20 3.21 20.15
C ILE A 384 -14.42 4.11 21.37
N GLU A 385 -14.68 5.40 21.17
CA GLU A 385 -15.00 6.33 22.26
C GLU A 385 -16.35 6.00 22.92
N LYS A 386 -17.38 5.65 22.14
CA LYS A 386 -18.70 5.26 22.67
C LYS A 386 -18.63 3.98 23.51
N ARG A 387 -17.69 3.08 23.22
CA ARG A 387 -17.37 1.91 24.08
C ARG A 387 -16.63 2.29 25.36
N GLY A 388 -16.08 3.50 25.46
CA GLY A 388 -15.26 3.95 26.59
C GLY A 388 -13.81 3.46 26.52
N TYR A 389 -13.34 3.04 25.34
CA TYR A 389 -11.98 2.59 25.14
C TYR A 389 -11.03 3.80 25.03
N ARG A 390 -9.81 3.64 25.56
CA ARG A 390 -8.87 4.75 25.72
C ARG A 390 -7.99 4.87 24.47
N ILE A 391 -8.15 5.97 23.74
CA ILE A 391 -7.31 6.33 22.60
C ILE A 391 -6.24 7.30 23.07
N GLY A 392 -4.98 7.07 22.68
CA GLY A 392 -3.87 7.97 22.93
C GLY A 392 -3.58 8.88 21.73
N TYR A 393 -3.53 8.27 20.54
CA TYR A 393 -3.19 8.90 19.27
C TYR A 393 -3.95 8.21 18.14
N ILE A 394 -4.20 8.94 17.06
CA ILE A 394 -4.70 8.39 15.79
C ILE A 394 -3.58 8.45 14.77
N GLU A 395 -3.16 7.29 14.27
CA GLU A 395 -2.23 7.21 13.15
C GLU A 395 -3.03 7.16 11.83
N MET A 396 -2.74 8.07 10.92
CA MET A 396 -3.48 8.21 9.67
C MET A 396 -2.69 7.57 8.53
N GLY A 397 -3.17 6.39 8.12
CA GLY A 397 -2.63 5.58 7.01
C GLY A 397 -1.31 4.88 7.32
N GLU A 398 -0.86 4.06 6.36
CA GLU A 398 0.30 3.20 6.51
C GLU A 398 1.09 3.03 5.20
N GLU A 399 2.40 3.27 5.29
CA GLU A 399 3.41 3.11 4.23
C GLU A 399 2.97 3.66 2.86
N PRO A 400 2.59 4.94 2.77
CA PRO A 400 2.10 5.52 1.53
C PRO A 400 3.20 5.66 0.47
N ASP A 401 4.46 5.67 0.86
CA ASP A 401 5.65 5.55 0.01
C ASP A 401 5.67 4.23 -0.78
N GLY A 402 5.40 3.10 -0.11
CA GLY A 402 5.30 1.79 -0.76
C GLY A 402 4.08 1.62 -1.67
N LYS A 403 3.12 2.56 -1.59
CA LYS A 403 1.98 2.70 -2.51
C LYS A 403 2.17 3.84 -3.52
N HIS A 404 3.37 4.42 -3.57
CA HIS A 404 3.77 5.50 -4.46
C HIS A 404 2.88 6.75 -4.39
N ALA A 405 2.24 7.01 -3.25
CA ALA A 405 1.43 8.20 -3.07
C ALA A 405 2.31 9.46 -3.13
N LEU A 406 1.86 10.47 -3.89
CA LEU A 406 2.54 11.76 -3.93
C LEU A 406 2.18 12.60 -2.69
N PRO A 407 3.11 13.42 -2.18
CA PRO A 407 2.94 14.12 -0.91
C PRO A 407 1.77 15.13 -0.92
N GLU A 408 1.50 15.79 -2.04
CA GLU A 408 0.36 16.72 -2.16
C GLU A 408 -0.98 15.98 -2.19
N ASP A 409 -1.05 14.83 -2.88
CA ASP A 409 -2.26 13.99 -2.89
C ASP A 409 -2.52 13.43 -1.49
N TYR A 410 -1.48 12.96 -0.81
CA TYR A 410 -1.60 12.50 0.58
C TYR A 410 -2.01 13.64 1.53
N GLY A 411 -1.45 14.83 1.34
CA GLY A 411 -1.83 16.04 2.06
C GLY A 411 -3.30 16.39 1.88
N ALA A 412 -3.83 16.30 0.66
CA ALA A 412 -5.24 16.57 0.36
C ALA A 412 -6.17 15.57 1.05
N LEU A 413 -5.79 14.29 1.10
CA LEU A 413 -6.54 13.28 1.86
C LEU A 413 -6.42 13.53 3.37
N TYR A 414 -5.22 13.81 3.88
CA TYR A 414 -4.97 14.06 5.30
C TYR A 414 -5.88 15.16 5.85
N ILE A 415 -6.02 16.27 5.13
CA ILE A 415 -6.89 17.39 5.52
C ILE A 415 -8.37 16.97 5.60
N GLN A 416 -8.84 16.15 4.65
CA GLN A 416 -10.22 15.67 4.64
C GLN A 416 -10.50 14.74 5.83
N TRP A 417 -9.57 13.85 6.15
CA TRP A 417 -9.68 12.98 7.33
C TRP A 417 -9.58 13.75 8.63
N ALA A 418 -8.62 14.66 8.75
CA ALA A 418 -8.49 15.52 9.92
C ALA A 418 -9.77 16.32 10.18
N THR A 419 -10.36 16.88 9.11
CA THR A 419 -11.65 17.60 9.19
C THR A 419 -12.77 16.69 9.71
N ALA A 420 -12.89 15.46 9.20
CA ALA A 420 -13.93 14.52 9.64
C ALA A 420 -13.72 14.05 11.09
N LEU A 421 -12.49 13.73 11.47
CA LEU A 421 -12.12 13.28 12.81
C LEU A 421 -12.27 14.38 13.85
N HIS A 422 -11.78 15.60 13.59
CA HIS A 422 -11.92 16.73 14.52
C HIS A 422 -13.34 17.28 14.61
N LYS A 423 -14.16 17.08 13.57
CA LYS A 423 -15.61 17.33 13.68
C LYS A 423 -16.28 16.39 14.69
N MET A 424 -15.74 15.18 14.84
CA MET A 424 -16.22 14.18 15.80
C MET A 424 -15.67 14.44 17.21
N ASP A 425 -14.34 14.51 17.36
CA ASP A 425 -13.67 14.98 18.58
C ASP A 425 -12.50 15.93 18.23
N PRO A 426 -12.59 17.22 18.59
CA PRO A 426 -11.54 18.20 18.29
C PRO A 426 -10.24 18.02 19.09
N ASN A 427 -10.21 17.11 20.08
CA ASN A 427 -9.03 16.87 20.92
C ASN A 427 -8.15 15.71 20.44
N LEU A 428 -8.56 15.01 19.37
CA LEU A 428 -7.78 13.92 18.82
C LEU A 428 -6.39 14.39 18.38
N LYS A 429 -5.39 13.61 18.76
CA LYS A 429 -4.00 13.79 18.31
C LYS A 429 -3.76 12.93 17.09
N LEU A 430 -3.86 13.56 15.91
CA LEU A 430 -3.65 12.90 14.63
C LEU A 430 -2.17 12.96 14.24
N GLY A 431 -1.69 11.96 13.53
CA GLY A 431 -0.31 11.94 13.05
C GLY A 431 -0.05 10.81 12.06
N GLY A 432 1.23 10.58 11.79
CA GLY A 432 1.67 9.74 10.68
C GLY A 432 1.84 10.55 9.38
N PRO A 433 1.82 9.91 8.20
CA PRO A 433 1.82 8.45 8.04
C PRO A 433 3.13 7.83 8.53
N ILE A 434 3.06 6.54 8.82
CA ILE A 434 4.23 5.70 9.00
C ILE A 434 4.81 5.35 7.60
N PHE A 435 6.12 5.45 7.40
CA PHE A 435 6.80 5.12 6.13
C PHE A 435 7.41 3.72 6.16
N GLU A 436 7.70 3.16 4.98
CA GLU A 436 8.55 1.98 4.87
C GLU A 436 9.88 2.24 5.60
N GLY A 437 10.51 1.18 6.11
CA GLY A 437 11.63 1.25 7.06
C GLY A 437 12.93 1.84 6.51
N VAL A 438 12.92 3.12 6.12
CA VAL A 438 14.04 3.91 5.65
C VAL A 438 14.59 4.80 6.75
N ASN A 439 15.89 5.05 6.69
CA ASN A 439 16.61 5.85 7.70
C ASN A 439 16.84 7.31 7.26
N GLU A 440 16.21 7.71 6.16
CA GLU A 440 16.29 9.04 5.56
C GLU A 440 14.93 9.44 4.99
N ASP A 441 14.84 10.66 4.49
CA ASP A 441 13.59 11.17 3.88
C ASP A 441 13.27 10.41 2.59
N ILE A 442 11.98 10.14 2.37
CA ILE A 442 11.49 9.58 1.11
C ILE A 442 11.66 10.62 0.00
N HIS A 443 12.14 10.17 -1.15
CA HIS A 443 12.38 11.03 -2.30
C HIS A 443 11.49 10.60 -3.47
N VAL A 444 10.63 11.50 -3.90
CA VAL A 444 9.71 11.27 -5.04
C VAL A 444 10.13 12.08 -6.26
N TRP A 445 9.42 11.89 -7.37
CA TRP A 445 9.62 12.72 -8.57
C TRP A 445 9.54 14.22 -8.24
N PRO A 446 10.41 15.05 -8.84
CA PRO A 446 10.43 16.46 -8.56
C PRO A 446 9.09 17.13 -8.89
N ASP A 447 8.64 18.03 -8.01
CA ASP A 447 7.55 18.95 -8.32
C ASP A 447 7.97 20.04 -9.32
N ALA A 448 7.08 20.98 -9.59
CA ALA A 448 7.34 22.11 -10.48
C ALA A 448 8.48 23.03 -9.99
N GLN A 449 8.85 22.96 -8.71
CA GLN A 449 9.96 23.70 -8.11
C GLN A 449 11.24 22.87 -8.00
N GLY A 450 11.23 21.61 -8.44
CA GLY A 450 12.36 20.69 -8.36
C GLY A 450 12.54 20.03 -6.99
N ARG A 451 11.56 20.11 -6.08
CA ARG A 451 11.64 19.50 -4.75
C ARG A 451 11.29 18.02 -4.84
N THR A 452 12.10 17.18 -4.20
CA THR A 452 11.94 15.71 -4.18
C THR A 452 11.54 15.18 -2.81
N SER A 453 11.74 15.93 -1.73
CA SER A 453 11.40 15.53 -0.35
C SER A 453 9.90 15.26 -0.20
N TRP A 454 9.52 14.03 0.15
CA TRP A 454 8.12 13.69 0.42
C TRP A 454 7.64 14.42 1.66
N MET A 455 8.34 14.24 2.80
CA MET A 455 7.93 14.83 4.07
C MET A 455 7.93 16.36 4.00
N GLY A 456 8.96 16.95 3.37
CA GLY A 456 9.05 18.39 3.20
C GLY A 456 7.89 18.97 2.38
N ARG A 457 7.46 18.28 1.31
CA ARG A 457 6.33 18.70 0.48
C ARG A 457 4.99 18.50 1.17
N PHE A 458 4.81 17.40 1.90
CA PHE A 458 3.61 17.13 2.69
C PHE A 458 3.40 18.17 3.78
N VAL A 459 4.44 18.47 4.57
CA VAL A 459 4.39 19.50 5.63
C VAL A 459 4.12 20.89 5.04
N ASP A 460 4.74 21.22 3.91
CA ASP A 460 4.48 22.48 3.22
C ASP A 460 3.02 22.57 2.75
N TYR A 461 2.48 21.49 2.17
CA TYR A 461 1.08 21.42 1.76
C TYR A 461 0.13 21.63 2.95
N LEU A 462 0.32 20.95 4.08
CA LEU A 462 -0.51 21.19 5.28
C LEU A 462 -0.39 22.64 5.76
N LYS A 463 0.82 23.21 5.74
CA LYS A 463 1.07 24.58 6.17
C LYS A 463 0.38 25.61 5.27
N THR A 464 0.44 25.46 3.95
CA THR A 464 -0.20 26.39 3.01
C THR A 464 -1.72 26.35 3.08
N HIS A 465 -2.28 25.23 3.53
CA HIS A 465 -3.72 25.06 3.74
C HIS A 465 -4.18 25.38 5.17
N GLY A 466 -3.26 25.73 6.08
CA GLY A 466 -3.61 26.07 7.46
C GLY A 466 -3.92 24.86 8.36
N HIS A 467 -3.50 23.66 7.95
CA HIS A 467 -3.75 22.38 8.61
C HIS A 467 -2.50 21.78 9.27
N LEU A 468 -1.40 22.53 9.37
CA LEU A 468 -0.19 22.03 10.05
C LEU A 468 -0.44 21.64 11.52
N SER A 469 -1.40 22.29 12.19
CA SER A 469 -1.78 21.95 13.57
C SER A 469 -2.43 20.58 13.70
N ASP A 470 -2.92 20.01 12.61
CA ASP A 470 -3.54 18.68 12.61
C ASP A 470 -2.49 17.57 12.65
N LEU A 471 -1.22 17.88 12.40
CA LEU A 471 -0.09 16.94 12.49
C LEU A 471 0.55 17.03 13.88
N ALA A 472 0.00 16.30 14.85
CA ALA A 472 0.47 16.31 16.24
C ALA A 472 1.74 15.46 16.44
N PHE A 473 1.97 14.45 15.59
CA PHE A 473 3.16 13.62 15.58
C PHE A 473 3.45 13.08 14.18
N VAL A 474 4.69 12.64 13.98
CA VAL A 474 5.12 11.88 12.79
C VAL A 474 5.66 10.55 13.28
N SER A 475 5.40 9.48 12.54
CA SER A 475 5.89 8.15 12.84
C SER A 475 6.86 7.67 11.74
N PHE A 476 7.78 6.78 12.09
CA PHE A 476 8.76 6.19 11.17
C PHE A 476 9.10 4.78 11.62
N GLU A 477 9.46 3.91 10.67
CA GLU A 477 9.92 2.55 10.96
C GLU A 477 11.43 2.47 10.87
N HIS A 478 12.02 1.68 11.77
CA HIS A 478 13.44 1.40 11.73
C HIS A 478 13.65 -0.09 11.99
N TYR A 479 14.19 -0.80 11.00
CA TYR A 479 14.64 -2.17 11.15
C TYR A 479 16.17 -2.18 11.36
N PRO A 480 16.65 -2.19 12.62
CA PRO A 480 18.08 -2.06 12.92
C PRO A 480 18.93 -3.27 12.50
N PHE A 481 18.28 -4.35 12.05
CA PHE A 481 18.94 -5.60 11.69
C PHE A 481 18.69 -5.92 10.22
N GLU A 482 19.72 -6.32 9.50
CA GLU A 482 19.59 -6.76 8.11
C GLU A 482 18.69 -8.01 8.04
N PRO A 483 17.60 -7.98 7.26
CA PRO A 483 16.76 -9.15 7.05
C PRO A 483 17.60 -10.35 6.62
N CYS A 484 17.20 -11.54 7.08
CA CYS A 484 17.84 -12.82 6.73
C CYS A 484 19.28 -13.04 7.24
N THR A 485 19.86 -12.13 8.04
CA THR A 485 21.15 -12.35 8.72
C THR A 485 21.03 -12.91 10.14
N ILE A 486 19.83 -12.86 10.72
CA ILE A 486 19.52 -13.39 12.06
C ILE A 486 18.50 -14.54 11.92
N THR A 487 18.89 -15.73 12.37
CA THR A 487 17.96 -16.83 12.66
C THR A 487 17.35 -16.61 14.04
N TRP A 488 16.03 -16.36 14.08
CA TRP A 488 15.24 -16.31 15.32
C TRP A 488 14.98 -17.72 15.87
#